data_AF-A0A852AS10-F1
#
_entry.id   AF-A0A852AS10-F1
#
_cell.length_a   1.000
_cell.length_b   1.000
_cell.length_c   1.000
_cell.angle_alpha   90.00
_cell.angle_beta   90.00
_cell.angle_gamma   90.00
#
_symmetry.space_group_name_H-M   'P 1'
#
loop_
_entity.id
_entity.type
_entity.pdbx_description
1 polymer ?
#
loop_
_entity_poly.entity_id
_entity_poly.type
_entity_poly.pdbx_seq_one_letter_code
_entity_poly.pdbx_strand_id
1 'polypeptide(L)'
;ISDRSLAQKTLCPDSKTYLGDHYNTHSLFGWSQTEPTFNAVQQATGKRAFVLSRSTFVGSGKHGGHWLGDNFSQWKDLRRSVVGILEFNLFGIPYIGADICGFNYNTTYELCLRWMQLGSFYPFSRNHNSEGNSEQDPAVFGDAFAKISRAALRIRYSLLPYLYTLFYESHVHGGTVVRSLMHEFTSDQETHGIDTAFLWGPAFMIAPVLEEATRSVAVYFPEAQWFDYYTVLPSAWKKSYATVSAPLNKIPLYIRGGYILPQQAPATTTTESRLNPFGLIIALDEQGQASGSLFWDDGDSIDTIEKENYFLAKYTFSKVSGNV
;
A
#
# COMPACT_ATOMS: atom_id res chain seq x y z
N ILE A 1 -22.43 21.09 -15.64
CA ILE A 1 -22.89 21.43 -14.28
C ILE A 1 -23.79 22.65 -14.40
N SER A 2 -25.12 22.48 -14.35
CA SER A 2 -26.09 23.51 -14.72
C SER A 2 -26.98 23.99 -13.56
N ASP A 3 -26.69 23.58 -12.33
CA ASP A 3 -27.53 23.83 -11.16
C ASP A 3 -26.67 23.69 -9.88
N ARG A 4 -25.87 24.72 -9.59
CA ARG A 4 -24.88 24.74 -8.49
C ARG A 4 -25.52 24.92 -7.11
N SER A 5 -26.29 23.94 -6.65
CA SER A 5 -26.79 23.90 -5.27
C SER A 5 -25.88 23.05 -4.38
N LEU A 6 -25.59 23.53 -3.16
CA LEU A 6 -24.90 22.74 -2.12
C LEU A 6 -25.72 21.51 -1.67
N ALA A 7 -27.01 21.42 -2.02
CA ALA A 7 -27.86 20.27 -1.73
C ALA A 7 -27.76 19.15 -2.80
N GLN A 8 -26.99 19.33 -3.87
CA GLN A 8 -26.92 18.34 -4.94
C GLN A 8 -26.30 17.02 -4.43
N LYS A 9 -27.08 15.93 -4.48
CA LYS A 9 -26.69 14.58 -4.03
C LYS A 9 -26.27 14.50 -2.54
N THR A 10 -26.82 15.39 -1.70
CA THR A 10 -26.58 15.39 -0.25
C THR A 10 -27.78 16.02 0.50
N LEU A 11 -27.69 16.14 1.83
CA LEU A 11 -28.67 16.82 2.67
C LEU A 11 -28.72 18.33 2.43
N CYS A 12 -29.83 18.96 2.80
CA CYS A 12 -29.98 20.41 2.70
C CYS A 12 -29.01 21.15 3.65
N PRO A 13 -28.35 22.24 3.21
CA PRO A 13 -27.38 22.96 4.04
C PRO A 13 -27.94 23.56 5.34
N ASP A 14 -29.24 23.81 5.43
CA ASP A 14 -29.94 24.31 6.61
C ASP A 14 -30.35 23.22 7.60
N SER A 15 -30.09 21.95 7.29
CA SER A 15 -30.33 20.83 8.22
C SER A 15 -29.52 21.04 9.51
N LYS A 16 -30.15 20.82 10.67
CA LYS A 16 -29.52 20.97 11.98
C LYS A 16 -29.00 19.62 12.49
N THR A 17 -27.74 19.58 12.89
CA THR A 17 -27.11 18.44 13.56
C THR A 17 -26.60 18.84 14.94
N TYR A 18 -26.20 17.86 15.77
CA TYR A 18 -25.57 18.15 17.06
C TYR A 18 -24.27 18.96 16.93
N LEU A 19 -23.53 18.80 15.82
CA LEU A 19 -22.30 19.54 15.54
C LEU A 19 -22.54 20.96 15.00
N GLY A 20 -23.80 21.30 14.72
CA GLY A 20 -24.22 22.58 14.14
C GLY A 20 -24.86 22.41 12.77
N ASP A 21 -24.94 23.52 12.05
CA ASP A 21 -25.59 23.61 10.74
C ASP A 21 -24.84 22.76 9.71
N HIS A 22 -25.59 22.00 8.89
CA HIS A 22 -25.01 21.13 7.88
C HIS A 22 -24.14 21.90 6.88
N TYR A 23 -24.48 23.16 6.58
CA TYR A 23 -23.66 24.05 5.76
C TYR A 23 -22.20 24.13 6.26
N ASN A 24 -22.00 24.23 7.57
CA ASN A 24 -20.66 24.34 8.17
C ASN A 24 -20.00 22.98 8.40
N THR A 25 -20.79 21.92 8.57
CA THR A 25 -20.34 20.61 9.05
C THR A 25 -20.44 19.50 8.00
N HIS A 26 -20.86 19.80 6.78
CA HIS A 26 -21.07 18.82 5.71
C HIS A 26 -19.85 17.92 5.49
N SER A 27 -18.67 18.52 5.30
CA SER A 27 -17.41 17.78 5.09
C SER A 27 -16.92 17.01 6.33
N LEU A 28 -17.54 17.23 7.50
CA LEU A 28 -17.25 16.51 8.74
C LEU A 28 -18.19 15.32 8.95
N PHE A 29 -19.18 15.08 8.08
CA PHE A 29 -20.20 14.06 8.30
C PHE A 29 -19.57 12.66 8.44
N GLY A 30 -18.81 12.20 7.44
CA GLY A 30 -18.12 10.90 7.47
C GLY A 30 -17.06 10.81 8.58
N TRP A 31 -16.32 11.89 8.80
CA TRP A 31 -15.35 11.99 9.90
C TRP A 31 -16.03 11.79 11.26
N SER A 32 -17.18 12.44 11.51
CA SER A 32 -17.93 12.36 12.76
C SER A 32 -18.55 10.99 13.01
N GLN A 33 -18.76 10.19 11.95
CA GLN A 33 -19.24 8.81 12.04
C GLN A 33 -18.11 7.81 12.31
N THR A 34 -16.89 8.12 11.87
CA THR A 34 -15.78 7.15 11.84
C THR A 34 -15.34 6.76 13.25
N GLU A 35 -15.15 7.72 14.16
CA GLU A 35 -14.75 7.46 15.55
C GLU A 35 -15.80 6.68 16.36
N PRO A 36 -17.10 7.05 16.35
CA PRO A 36 -18.14 6.24 16.98
C PRO A 36 -18.19 4.81 16.45
N THR A 37 -18.00 4.62 15.14
CA THR A 37 -17.96 3.27 14.52
C THR A 37 -16.76 2.48 15.03
N PHE A 38 -15.59 3.10 15.08
CA PHE A 38 -14.36 2.48 15.62
C PHE A 38 -14.56 2.00 17.06
N ASN A 39 -15.07 2.88 17.93
CA ASN A 39 -15.34 2.56 19.34
C ASN A 39 -16.40 1.46 19.48
N ALA A 40 -17.47 1.50 18.68
CA ALA A 40 -18.51 0.47 18.69
C ALA A 40 -17.96 -0.90 18.28
N VAL A 41 -17.09 -0.97 17.26
CA VAL A 41 -16.46 -2.23 16.85
C VAL A 41 -15.53 -2.77 17.95
N GLN A 42 -14.74 -1.91 18.58
CA GLN A 42 -13.89 -2.33 19.71
C GLN A 42 -14.72 -2.88 20.87
N GLN A 43 -15.80 -2.19 21.26
CA GLN A 43 -16.69 -2.63 22.34
C GLN A 43 -17.39 -3.96 22.00
N ALA A 44 -17.85 -4.11 20.75
CA ALA A 44 -18.56 -5.31 20.30
C ALA A 44 -17.65 -6.55 20.21
N THR A 45 -16.38 -6.37 19.88
CA THR A 45 -15.45 -7.49 19.58
C THR A 45 -14.41 -7.74 20.67
N GLY A 46 -14.13 -6.75 21.52
CA GLY A 46 -13.00 -6.77 22.46
C GLY A 46 -11.63 -6.69 21.76
N LYS A 47 -11.58 -6.34 20.47
CA LYS A 47 -10.39 -6.35 19.62
C LYS A 47 -10.18 -5.00 18.93
N ARG A 48 -8.98 -4.79 18.38
CA ARG A 48 -8.64 -3.63 17.55
C ARG A 48 -9.63 -3.52 16.41
N ALA A 49 -10.21 -2.34 16.25
CA ALA A 49 -11.22 -2.12 15.23
C ALA A 49 -10.63 -1.97 13.84
N PHE A 50 -11.37 -2.47 12.87
CA PHE A 50 -11.17 -2.22 11.45
C PHE A 50 -12.37 -1.43 10.92
N VAL A 51 -12.13 -0.18 10.53
CA VAL A 51 -13.15 0.70 9.94
C VAL A 51 -12.64 1.20 8.60
N LEU A 52 -13.46 1.06 7.56
CA LEU A 52 -13.18 1.56 6.23
C LEU A 52 -14.26 2.57 5.86
N SER A 53 -13.88 3.85 5.72
CA SER A 53 -14.81 4.95 5.45
C SER A 53 -14.60 5.56 4.06
N ARG A 54 -15.70 5.93 3.39
CA ARG A 54 -15.66 6.60 2.08
C ARG A 54 -15.39 8.09 2.20
N SER A 55 -16.04 8.77 3.15
CA SER A 55 -15.88 10.21 3.34
C SER A 55 -14.84 10.46 4.44
N THR A 56 -13.84 11.27 4.13
CA THR A 56 -12.73 11.59 5.04
C THR A 56 -12.54 13.10 5.14
N PHE A 57 -12.12 13.53 6.33
CA PHE A 57 -11.56 14.85 6.62
C PHE A 57 -10.17 14.71 7.29
N VAL A 58 -9.45 15.81 7.50
CA VAL A 58 -8.18 15.82 8.24
C VAL A 58 -8.35 15.11 9.59
N GLY A 59 -7.45 14.16 9.88
CA GLY A 59 -7.49 13.37 11.11
C GLY A 59 -8.36 12.09 11.06
N SER A 60 -9.09 11.82 9.97
CA SER A 60 -9.90 10.58 9.85
C SER A 60 -9.07 9.31 9.97
N GLY A 61 -7.81 9.36 9.50
CA GLY A 61 -6.87 8.23 9.56
C GLY A 61 -6.56 7.73 10.98
N LYS A 62 -6.88 8.51 12.02
CA LYS A 62 -6.76 8.10 13.41
C LYS A 62 -7.69 6.93 13.76
N HIS A 63 -8.87 6.86 13.13
CA HIS A 63 -9.93 5.90 13.50
C HIS A 63 -10.42 5.04 12.32
N GLY A 64 -9.88 5.21 11.12
CA GLY A 64 -10.29 4.41 9.98
C GLY A 64 -9.35 4.49 8.78
N GLY A 65 -9.39 3.47 7.96
CA GLY A 65 -8.82 3.48 6.61
C GLY A 65 -9.79 4.06 5.58
N HIS A 66 -9.32 4.13 4.34
CA HIS A 66 -10.09 4.64 3.20
C HIS A 66 -9.89 3.75 1.97
N TRP A 67 -10.80 3.84 1.01
CA TRP A 67 -10.60 3.34 -0.35
C TRP A 67 -10.99 4.41 -1.35
N LEU A 68 -10.32 4.46 -2.51
CA LEU A 68 -10.45 5.54 -3.50
C LEU A 68 -11.81 5.62 -4.22
N GLY A 69 -12.84 4.94 -3.73
CA GLY A 69 -14.20 5.00 -4.22
C GLY A 69 -14.43 4.25 -5.52
N ASP A 70 -15.53 4.62 -6.18
CA ASP A 70 -16.15 3.93 -7.32
C ASP A 70 -15.35 4.18 -8.62
N ASN A 71 -14.11 3.69 -8.68
CA ASN A 71 -13.24 3.79 -9.85
C ASN A 71 -13.78 2.98 -11.04
N PHE A 72 -13.25 3.22 -12.24
CA PHE A 72 -13.63 2.48 -13.45
C PHE A 72 -12.59 1.42 -13.80
N SER A 73 -13.03 0.31 -14.40
CA SER A 73 -12.15 -0.72 -14.98
C SER A 73 -11.49 -0.21 -16.26
N GLN A 74 -10.57 0.75 -16.10
CA GLN A 74 -9.82 1.42 -17.18
C GLN A 74 -8.36 1.65 -16.78
N TRP A 75 -7.43 1.62 -17.74
CA TRP A 75 -6.00 1.84 -17.50
C TRP A 75 -5.66 3.19 -16.86
N LYS A 76 -6.43 4.25 -17.18
CA LYS A 76 -6.24 5.56 -16.54
C LYS A 76 -6.55 5.52 -15.03
N ASP A 77 -7.50 4.69 -14.60
CA ASP A 77 -7.91 4.55 -13.20
C ASP A 77 -6.89 3.68 -12.44
N LEU A 78 -6.32 2.66 -13.10
CA LEU A 78 -5.14 1.94 -12.61
C LEU A 78 -4.00 2.93 -12.32
N ARG A 79 -3.67 3.84 -13.25
CA ARG A 79 -2.62 4.86 -13.03
C ARG A 79 -2.99 5.82 -11.88
N ARG A 80 -4.21 6.35 -11.87
CA ARG A 80 -4.68 7.28 -10.82
C ARG A 80 -4.68 6.67 -9.42
N SER A 81 -4.81 5.35 -9.31
CA SER A 81 -4.71 4.67 -8.01
C SER A 81 -3.37 4.91 -7.30
N VAL A 82 -2.26 5.00 -8.06
CA VAL A 82 -0.93 5.27 -7.50
C VAL A 82 -0.90 6.65 -6.89
N VAL A 83 -1.39 7.65 -7.64
CA VAL A 83 -1.49 9.05 -7.17
C VAL A 83 -2.34 9.13 -5.91
N GLY A 84 -3.56 8.59 -5.92
CA GLY A 84 -4.45 8.65 -4.76
C GLY A 84 -3.86 7.98 -3.52
N ILE A 85 -3.17 6.86 -3.67
CA ILE A 85 -2.51 6.19 -2.53
C ILE A 85 -1.37 7.05 -1.95
N LEU A 86 -0.58 7.69 -2.81
CA LEU A 86 0.48 8.62 -2.38
C LEU A 86 -0.09 9.83 -1.64
N GLU A 87 -1.14 10.44 -2.20
CA GLU A 87 -1.84 11.58 -1.60
C GLU A 87 -2.41 11.24 -0.22
N PHE A 88 -3.09 10.10 -0.07
CA PHE A 88 -3.69 9.72 1.22
C PHE A 88 -2.65 9.36 2.28
N ASN A 89 -1.46 8.90 1.88
CA ASN A 89 -0.34 8.79 2.82
C ASN A 89 0.09 10.17 3.33
N LEU A 90 0.14 11.19 2.47
CA LEU A 90 0.37 12.59 2.88
C LEU A 90 -0.76 13.15 3.76
N PHE A 91 -2.00 12.74 3.51
CA PHE A 91 -3.16 13.13 4.32
C PHE A 91 -3.26 12.41 5.67
N GLY A 92 -2.29 11.53 5.99
CA GLY A 92 -2.26 10.79 7.26
C GLY A 92 -3.23 9.62 7.33
N ILE A 93 -3.57 9.01 6.18
CA ILE A 93 -4.46 7.84 6.06
C ILE A 93 -3.72 6.74 5.29
N PRO A 94 -2.71 6.08 5.91
CA PRO A 94 -1.85 5.13 5.21
C PRO A 94 -2.53 3.80 4.87
N TYR A 95 -3.63 3.45 5.54
CA TYR A 95 -4.42 2.26 5.21
C TYR A 95 -5.41 2.59 4.08
N ILE A 96 -4.86 2.63 2.86
CA ILE A 96 -5.54 3.08 1.63
C ILE A 96 -5.33 2.09 0.47
N GLY A 97 -6.29 2.06 -0.44
CA GLY A 97 -6.21 1.32 -1.71
C GLY A 97 -7.33 1.69 -2.67
N ALA A 98 -7.24 1.21 -3.90
CA ALA A 98 -8.33 1.26 -4.88
C ALA A 98 -9.03 -0.10 -4.98
N ASP A 99 -10.23 -0.12 -5.56
CA ASP A 99 -10.88 -1.36 -5.94
C ASP A 99 -10.13 -1.98 -7.13
N ILE A 100 -9.46 -3.09 -6.85
CA ILE A 100 -8.60 -3.80 -7.80
C ILE A 100 -9.45 -4.37 -8.93
N CYS A 101 -8.95 -4.22 -10.16
CA CYS A 101 -9.65 -4.50 -11.42
C CYS A 101 -10.74 -3.49 -11.82
N GLY A 102 -11.04 -2.53 -10.94
CA GLY A 102 -12.03 -1.46 -11.13
C GLY A 102 -13.42 -1.85 -10.64
N PHE A 103 -14.18 -0.89 -10.12
CA PHE A 103 -15.52 -1.09 -9.59
C PHE A 103 -16.60 -0.99 -10.67
N ASN A 104 -16.55 0.07 -11.48
CA ASN A 104 -17.49 0.33 -12.57
C ASN A 104 -16.98 -0.24 -13.91
N TYR A 105 -17.91 -0.73 -14.75
CA TYR A 105 -17.65 -1.41 -16.02
C TYR A 105 -17.01 -2.81 -15.91
N ASN A 106 -17.09 -3.59 -16.98
CA ASN A 106 -16.41 -4.87 -17.07
C ASN A 106 -14.91 -4.66 -17.31
N THR A 107 -14.08 -5.32 -16.51
CA THR A 107 -12.63 -5.35 -16.70
C THR A 107 -12.21 -6.21 -17.88
N THR A 108 -10.95 -6.07 -18.32
CA THR A 108 -10.34 -6.97 -19.31
C THR A 108 -9.32 -7.88 -18.63
N TYR A 109 -9.01 -9.02 -19.25
CA TYR A 109 -8.03 -9.97 -18.72
C TYR A 109 -6.68 -9.29 -18.42
N GLU A 110 -6.14 -8.51 -19.37
CA GLU A 110 -4.83 -7.88 -19.18
C GLU A 110 -4.88 -6.77 -18.11
N LEU A 111 -5.91 -5.93 -18.13
CA LEU A 111 -6.08 -4.88 -17.13
C LEU A 111 -6.16 -5.47 -15.73
N CYS A 112 -7.05 -6.44 -15.50
CA CYS A 112 -7.23 -7.04 -14.19
C CYS A 112 -5.97 -7.77 -13.71
N LEU A 113 -5.23 -8.41 -14.62
CA LEU A 113 -3.98 -9.08 -14.28
C LEU A 113 -2.88 -8.08 -13.84
N ARG A 114 -2.75 -6.95 -14.54
CA ARG A 114 -1.84 -5.85 -14.12
C ARG A 114 -2.32 -5.18 -12.83
N TRP A 115 -3.62 -5.04 -12.65
CA TRP A 115 -4.17 -4.48 -11.42
C TRP A 115 -3.99 -5.41 -10.23
N MET A 116 -4.12 -6.73 -10.38
CA MET A 116 -3.79 -7.69 -9.32
C MET A 116 -2.31 -7.62 -8.93
N GLN A 117 -1.42 -7.42 -9.90
CA GLN A 117 0.01 -7.20 -9.64
C GLN A 117 0.25 -5.93 -8.82
N LEU A 118 -0.24 -4.77 -9.28
CA LEU A 118 -0.10 -3.50 -8.59
C LEU A 118 -0.82 -3.50 -7.23
N GLY A 119 -2.09 -3.89 -7.23
CA GLY A 119 -2.98 -3.85 -6.09
C GLY A 119 -2.59 -4.78 -4.96
N SER A 120 -1.80 -5.83 -5.23
CA SER A 120 -1.13 -6.62 -4.19
C SER A 120 -0.22 -5.78 -3.30
N PHE A 121 0.24 -4.62 -3.77
CA PHE A 121 1.09 -3.68 -3.05
C PHE A 121 0.35 -2.43 -2.54
N TYR A 122 -0.99 -2.41 -2.58
CA TYR A 122 -1.75 -1.43 -1.83
C TYR A 122 -1.76 -1.79 -0.35
N PRO A 123 -1.61 -0.84 0.59
CA PRO A 123 -1.77 -1.15 2.01
C PRO A 123 -3.12 -1.80 2.31
N PHE A 124 -4.21 -1.26 1.75
CA PHE A 124 -5.51 -1.92 1.66
C PHE A 124 -5.69 -2.58 0.28
N SER A 125 -5.56 -3.90 0.21
CA SER A 125 -5.64 -4.66 -1.05
C SER A 125 -6.97 -5.40 -1.14
N ARG A 126 -7.93 -4.85 -1.91
CA ARG A 126 -9.27 -5.41 -2.09
C ARG A 126 -9.65 -5.45 -3.57
N ASN A 127 -10.16 -6.58 -4.04
CA ASN A 127 -10.91 -6.68 -5.30
C ASN A 127 -12.41 -6.52 -4.95
N HIS A 128 -13.07 -5.54 -5.57
CA HIS A 128 -14.47 -5.22 -5.37
C HIS A 128 -15.07 -4.77 -6.70
N ASN A 129 -16.35 -5.07 -6.91
CA ASN A 129 -17.02 -4.93 -8.21
C ASN A 129 -18.45 -4.41 -8.01
N SER A 130 -18.97 -3.69 -9.01
CA SER A 130 -20.35 -3.21 -9.01
C SER A 130 -21.34 -4.31 -9.40
N GLU A 131 -22.58 -4.15 -8.96
CA GLU A 131 -23.69 -5.02 -9.33
C GLU A 131 -23.91 -5.01 -10.84
N GLY A 132 -24.15 -6.20 -11.42
CA GLY A 132 -24.43 -6.36 -12.85
C GLY A 132 -23.20 -6.45 -13.76
N ASN A 133 -21.99 -6.19 -13.23
CA ASN A 133 -20.76 -6.48 -13.96
C ASN A 133 -20.43 -7.98 -13.97
N SER A 134 -19.62 -8.40 -14.93
CA SER A 134 -19.02 -9.74 -14.96
C SER A 134 -18.12 -9.95 -13.75
N GLU A 135 -18.06 -11.19 -13.25
CA GLU A 135 -17.15 -11.56 -12.16
C GLU A 135 -15.70 -11.25 -12.53
N GLN A 136 -14.90 -10.86 -11.53
CA GLN A 136 -13.52 -10.43 -11.73
C GLN A 136 -12.56 -10.82 -10.62
N ASP A 137 -12.94 -11.76 -9.75
CA ASP A 137 -12.02 -12.32 -8.78
C ASP A 137 -10.93 -13.16 -9.48
N PRO A 138 -9.79 -13.45 -8.83
CA PRO A 138 -8.69 -14.13 -9.50
C PRO A 138 -8.99 -15.54 -10.02
N ALA A 139 -10.05 -16.20 -9.56
CA ALA A 139 -10.36 -17.58 -9.94
C ALA A 139 -11.14 -17.66 -11.26
N VAL A 140 -11.88 -16.62 -11.65
CA VAL A 140 -12.76 -16.67 -12.84
C VAL A 140 -12.03 -16.57 -14.18
N PHE A 141 -10.77 -16.10 -14.19
CA PHE A 141 -9.97 -15.93 -15.40
C PHE A 141 -9.12 -17.16 -15.78
N GLY A 142 -9.24 -18.27 -15.05
CA GLY A 142 -8.53 -19.53 -15.30
C GLY A 142 -7.13 -19.63 -14.68
N ASP A 143 -6.53 -20.82 -14.79
CA ASP A 143 -5.32 -21.21 -14.03
C ASP A 143 -4.11 -20.31 -14.26
N ALA A 144 -3.91 -19.82 -15.48
CA ALA A 144 -2.78 -18.96 -15.82
C ALA A 144 -2.87 -17.62 -15.08
N PHE A 145 -4.05 -17.01 -15.05
CA PHE A 145 -4.33 -15.78 -14.30
C PHE A 145 -4.16 -16.02 -12.80
N ALA A 146 -4.81 -17.07 -12.27
CA ALA A 146 -4.75 -17.41 -10.85
C ALA A 146 -3.31 -17.67 -10.38
N LYS A 147 -2.46 -18.31 -11.21
CA LYS A 147 -1.04 -18.52 -10.92
C LYS A 147 -0.25 -17.22 -10.79
N ILE A 148 -0.48 -16.27 -11.69
CA ILE A 148 0.23 -14.98 -11.69
C ILE A 148 -0.25 -14.11 -10.51
N SER A 149 -1.57 -14.01 -10.30
CA SER A 149 -2.14 -13.29 -9.16
C SER A 149 -1.67 -13.87 -7.82
N ARG A 150 -1.61 -15.21 -7.70
CA ARG A 150 -1.07 -15.89 -6.52
C ARG A 150 0.41 -15.58 -6.30
N ALA A 151 1.21 -15.41 -7.35
CA ALA A 151 2.62 -15.05 -7.20
C ALA A 151 2.79 -13.66 -6.57
N ALA A 152 2.05 -12.66 -7.06
CA ALA A 152 2.06 -11.30 -6.48
C ALA A 152 1.55 -11.28 -5.04
N LEU A 153 0.43 -11.97 -4.77
CA LEU A 153 -0.12 -12.09 -3.42
C LEU A 153 0.83 -12.82 -2.45
N ARG A 154 1.56 -13.85 -2.90
CA ARG A 154 2.56 -14.52 -2.06
C ARG A 154 3.72 -13.60 -1.69
N ILE A 155 4.16 -12.73 -2.60
CA ILE A 155 5.17 -11.71 -2.27
C ILE A 155 4.63 -10.75 -1.22
N ARG A 156 3.39 -10.27 -1.38
CA ARG A 156 2.71 -9.46 -0.35
C ARG A 156 2.70 -10.18 0.99
N TYR A 157 2.25 -11.43 1.04
CA TYR A 157 2.16 -12.22 2.27
C TYR A 157 3.54 -12.47 2.90
N SER A 158 4.57 -12.66 2.08
CA SER A 158 5.94 -12.76 2.55
C SER A 158 6.40 -11.49 3.27
N LEU A 159 6.03 -10.33 2.76
CA LEU A 159 6.42 -9.02 3.29
C LEU A 159 5.45 -8.43 4.32
N LEU A 160 4.45 -9.19 4.79
CA LEU A 160 3.54 -8.70 5.84
C LEU A 160 4.27 -8.27 7.12
N PRO A 161 5.32 -8.93 7.63
CA PRO A 161 6.06 -8.44 8.78
C PRO A 161 6.68 -7.05 8.55
N TYR A 162 7.23 -6.82 7.34
CA TYR A 162 7.74 -5.51 6.96
C TYR A 162 6.62 -4.48 6.85
N LEU A 163 5.55 -4.77 6.12
CA LEU A 163 4.40 -3.86 5.95
C LEU A 163 3.76 -3.51 7.30
N TYR A 164 3.61 -4.48 8.19
CA TYR A 164 3.06 -4.28 9.54
C TYR A 164 3.98 -3.42 10.40
N THR A 165 5.30 -3.59 10.27
CA THR A 165 6.28 -2.70 10.92
C THR A 165 6.16 -1.28 10.38
N LEU A 166 5.94 -1.07 9.07
CA LEU A 166 5.70 0.27 8.52
C LEU A 166 4.43 0.93 9.09
N PHE A 167 3.38 0.15 9.33
CA PHE A 167 2.17 0.65 9.99
C PHE A 167 2.42 1.03 11.45
N TYR A 168 3.21 0.23 12.18
CA TYR A 168 3.67 0.58 13.52
C TYR A 168 4.45 1.90 13.52
N GLU A 169 5.44 2.06 12.64
CA GLU A 169 6.23 3.29 12.53
C GLU A 169 5.34 4.49 12.21
N SER A 170 4.40 4.34 11.26
CA SER A 170 3.44 5.38 10.91
C SER A 170 2.50 5.76 12.06
N HIS A 171 2.08 4.78 12.86
CA HIS A 171 1.20 4.99 14.00
C HIS A 171 1.91 5.72 15.16
N VAL A 172 3.13 5.30 15.51
CA VAL A 172 3.86 5.82 16.67
C VAL A 172 4.59 7.13 16.37
N HIS A 173 5.14 7.27 15.16
CA HIS A 173 6.02 8.38 14.80
C HIS A 173 5.41 9.30 13.73
N GLY A 174 4.22 8.97 13.20
CA GLY A 174 3.67 9.63 12.03
C GLY A 174 4.42 9.24 10.75
N GLY A 175 4.20 10.00 9.68
CA GLY A 175 4.78 9.72 8.37
C GLY A 175 3.99 8.68 7.59
N THR A 176 4.65 8.06 6.61
CA THR A 176 3.98 7.35 5.50
C THR A 176 4.39 5.88 5.41
N VAL A 177 3.43 5.03 5.00
CA VAL A 177 3.64 3.62 4.67
C VAL A 177 4.00 3.49 3.19
N VAL A 178 3.21 4.12 2.32
CA VAL A 178 3.52 4.25 0.89
C VAL A 178 4.14 5.63 0.65
N ARG A 179 5.29 5.68 -0.03
CA ARG A 179 6.06 6.90 -0.24
C ARG A 179 6.31 7.15 -1.72
N SER A 180 6.28 8.41 -2.14
CA SER A 180 6.83 8.81 -3.43
C SER A 180 8.35 8.70 -3.38
N LEU A 181 9.00 8.57 -4.53
CA LEU A 181 10.47 8.56 -4.57
C LEU A 181 11.03 9.89 -4.01
N MET A 182 10.36 11.02 -4.26
CA MET A 182 10.77 12.31 -3.70
C MET A 182 10.80 12.37 -2.18
N HIS A 183 10.01 11.57 -1.44
CA HIS A 183 10.07 11.57 0.02
C HIS A 183 11.39 11.01 0.55
N GLU A 184 12.00 10.06 -0.16
CA GLU A 184 13.27 9.44 0.23
C GLU A 184 14.49 10.11 -0.43
N PHE A 185 14.27 10.83 -1.53
CA PHE A 185 15.30 11.41 -2.37
C PHE A 185 14.99 12.89 -2.71
N THR A 186 14.66 13.69 -1.70
CA THR A 186 14.19 15.08 -1.86
C THR A 186 15.14 15.99 -2.64
N SER A 187 16.45 15.76 -2.56
CA SER A 187 17.48 16.51 -3.28
C SER A 187 17.56 16.17 -4.77
N ASP A 188 17.00 15.03 -5.18
CA ASP A 188 16.96 14.57 -6.56
C ASP A 188 15.69 15.06 -7.26
N GLN A 189 15.82 16.15 -8.03
CA GLN A 189 14.69 16.82 -8.69
C GLN A 189 13.93 15.92 -9.67
N GLU A 190 14.59 14.90 -10.23
CA GLU A 190 13.93 13.97 -11.14
C GLU A 190 12.80 13.21 -10.43
N THR A 191 12.96 12.92 -9.14
CA THR A 191 11.99 12.15 -8.36
C THR A 191 10.68 12.89 -8.06
N HIS A 192 10.64 14.22 -8.23
CA HIS A 192 9.50 15.07 -7.88
C HIS A 192 8.32 14.89 -8.85
N GLY A 193 8.61 14.52 -10.11
CA GLY A 193 7.59 14.28 -11.13
C GLY A 193 7.15 12.83 -11.26
N ILE A 194 7.69 11.91 -10.44
CA ILE A 194 7.48 10.47 -10.61
C ILE A 194 6.24 10.03 -9.84
N ASP A 195 5.18 9.72 -10.60
CA ASP A 195 3.93 9.12 -10.12
C ASP A 195 3.69 7.70 -10.65
N THR A 196 4.68 7.12 -11.33
CA THR A 196 4.62 5.80 -11.98
C THR A 196 5.31 4.70 -11.20
N ALA A 197 5.98 5.03 -10.09
CA ALA A 197 6.58 4.12 -9.14
C ALA A 197 6.43 4.67 -7.72
N PHE A 198 6.42 3.79 -6.72
CA PHE A 198 6.32 4.17 -5.32
C PHE A 198 7.11 3.20 -4.44
N LEU A 199 7.30 3.57 -3.18
CA LEU A 199 7.98 2.77 -2.18
C LEU A 199 7.00 2.30 -1.12
N TRP A 200 7.19 1.08 -0.62
CA TRP A 200 6.82 0.73 0.75
C TRP A 200 7.96 1.11 1.67
N GLY A 201 7.67 2.01 2.60
CA GLY A 201 8.65 2.60 3.48
C GLY A 201 9.83 3.18 2.69
N PRO A 202 11.05 3.11 3.23
CA PRO A 202 12.22 3.67 2.57
C PRO A 202 12.91 2.71 1.58
N ALA A 203 12.52 1.42 1.55
CA ALA A 203 13.40 0.37 1.05
C ALA A 203 12.85 -0.46 -0.11
N PHE A 204 11.53 -0.56 -0.28
CA PHE A 204 10.96 -1.50 -1.24
C PHE A 204 10.24 -0.76 -2.37
N MET A 205 10.85 -0.70 -3.55
CA MET A 205 10.32 -0.01 -4.72
C MET A 205 9.44 -0.91 -5.58
N ILE A 206 8.27 -0.39 -5.95
CA ILE A 206 7.29 -1.02 -6.81
C ILE A 206 7.14 -0.17 -8.08
N ALA A 207 7.45 -0.75 -9.24
CA ALA A 207 7.40 -0.08 -10.53
C ALA A 207 6.46 -0.83 -11.49
N PRO A 208 5.13 -0.61 -11.40
CA PRO A 208 4.11 -1.36 -12.14
C PRO A 208 4.08 -1.01 -13.65
N VAL A 209 3.51 -1.93 -14.44
CA VAL A 209 3.04 -1.63 -15.80
C VAL A 209 1.67 -0.96 -15.70
N LEU A 210 1.54 0.25 -16.26
CA LEU A 210 0.32 1.08 -16.17
C LEU A 210 -0.34 1.33 -17.54
N GLU A 211 0.14 0.66 -18.58
CA GLU A 211 -0.33 0.82 -19.96
C GLU A 211 -0.59 -0.55 -20.60
N GLU A 212 -1.60 -0.58 -21.48
CA GLU A 212 -2.01 -1.79 -22.20
C GLU A 212 -0.96 -2.26 -23.18
N ALA A 213 -0.89 -3.59 -23.40
CA ALA A 213 0.01 -4.26 -24.33
C ALA A 213 1.52 -4.06 -24.05
N THR A 214 1.87 -3.37 -22.95
CA THR A 214 3.26 -3.09 -22.57
C THR A 214 3.87 -4.28 -21.80
N ARG A 215 5.14 -4.59 -22.11
CA ARG A 215 5.91 -5.71 -21.51
C ARG A 215 7.26 -5.27 -20.94
N SER A 216 7.47 -3.96 -20.82
CA SER A 216 8.65 -3.33 -20.21
C SER A 216 8.26 -1.96 -19.67
N VAL A 217 8.93 -1.46 -18.64
CA VAL A 217 8.63 -0.13 -18.06
C VAL A 217 9.89 0.70 -17.92
N ALA A 218 9.79 2.00 -18.15
CA ALA A 218 10.86 2.93 -17.83
C ALA A 218 10.80 3.24 -16.33
N VAL A 219 11.87 2.93 -15.60
CA VAL A 219 11.97 3.12 -14.15
C VAL A 219 13.16 4.02 -13.87
N TYR A 220 12.94 5.06 -13.08
CA TYR A 220 14.03 5.85 -12.53
C TYR A 220 14.59 5.16 -11.29
N PHE A 221 15.90 4.99 -11.23
CA PHE A 221 16.61 4.48 -10.07
C PHE A 221 17.36 5.65 -9.40
N PRO A 222 16.91 6.18 -8.25
CA PRO A 222 17.62 7.23 -7.53
C PRO A 222 19.02 6.79 -7.07
N GLU A 223 19.83 7.73 -6.60
CA GLU A 223 21.20 7.52 -6.12
C GLU A 223 21.25 6.59 -4.88
N ALA A 224 21.25 5.28 -5.12
CA ALA A 224 21.43 4.21 -4.16
C ALA A 224 21.78 2.90 -4.88
N GLN A 225 22.26 1.90 -4.14
CA GLN A 225 22.28 0.54 -4.66
C GLN A 225 20.84 -0.02 -4.69
N TRP A 226 20.41 -0.60 -5.80
CA TRP A 226 19.11 -1.27 -5.92
C TRP A 226 19.32 -2.74 -6.27
N PHE A 227 18.55 -3.65 -5.68
CA PHE A 227 18.60 -5.08 -5.94
C PHE A 227 17.27 -5.53 -6.56
N ASP A 228 17.30 -6.28 -7.67
CA ASP A 228 16.07 -6.91 -8.18
C ASP A 228 15.58 -7.93 -7.16
N TYR A 229 14.32 -7.78 -6.71
CA TYR A 229 13.74 -8.61 -5.65
C TYR A 229 13.77 -10.11 -5.98
N TYR A 230 13.66 -10.48 -7.25
CA TYR A 230 13.53 -11.86 -7.69
C TYR A 230 14.88 -12.55 -7.86
N THR A 231 15.87 -11.85 -8.45
CA THR A 231 17.21 -12.42 -8.68
C THR A 231 18.16 -12.18 -7.51
N VAL A 232 17.84 -11.21 -6.64
CA VAL A 232 18.67 -10.76 -5.52
C VAL A 232 20.02 -10.19 -6.02
N LEU A 233 20.09 -9.83 -7.31
CA LEU A 233 21.29 -9.22 -7.90
C LEU A 233 21.20 -7.70 -7.86
N PRO A 234 22.34 -7.00 -7.60
CA PRO A 234 22.40 -5.56 -7.72
C PRO A 234 22.13 -5.13 -9.17
N SER A 235 21.35 -4.08 -9.34
CA SER A 235 21.20 -3.40 -10.63
C SER A 235 22.45 -2.57 -10.92
N ALA A 236 22.68 -2.34 -12.22
CA ALA A 236 23.72 -1.42 -12.69
C ALA A 236 23.23 0.04 -12.75
N TRP A 237 21.98 0.31 -12.39
CA TRP A 237 21.34 1.61 -12.58
C TRP A 237 21.36 2.41 -11.30
N LYS A 238 21.97 3.60 -11.38
CA LYS A 238 22.04 4.60 -10.32
C LYS A 238 21.81 5.96 -10.94
N LYS A 239 20.97 6.76 -10.30
CA LYS A 239 20.55 8.10 -10.73
C LYS A 239 20.24 8.19 -12.23
N SER A 240 19.52 7.22 -12.74
CA SER A 240 19.23 7.10 -14.18
C SER A 240 17.94 6.33 -14.45
N TYR A 241 17.36 6.56 -15.62
CA TYR A 241 16.27 5.74 -16.13
C TYR A 241 16.81 4.45 -16.74
N ALA A 242 16.07 3.37 -16.55
CA ALA A 242 16.29 2.13 -17.27
C ALA A 242 14.96 1.52 -17.74
N THR A 243 14.97 0.95 -18.94
CA THR A 243 13.88 0.14 -19.44
C THR A 243 14.02 -1.28 -18.90
N VAL A 244 13.13 -1.66 -17.98
CA VAL A 244 13.17 -2.96 -17.31
C VAL A 244 12.13 -3.90 -17.88
N SER A 245 12.47 -5.18 -17.98
CA SER A 245 11.54 -6.22 -18.47
C SER A 245 10.39 -6.43 -17.48
N ALA A 246 9.17 -6.35 -17.97
CA ALA A 246 7.94 -6.50 -17.20
C ALA A 246 6.93 -7.37 -17.97
N PRO A 247 7.27 -8.66 -18.25
CA PRO A 247 6.35 -9.58 -18.91
C PRO A 247 5.05 -9.72 -18.10
N LEU A 248 4.03 -10.31 -18.70
CA LEU A 248 2.69 -10.36 -18.10
C LEU A 248 2.65 -11.09 -16.74
N ASN A 249 3.63 -11.95 -16.45
CA ASN A 249 3.76 -12.69 -15.20
C ASN A 249 4.70 -12.05 -14.15
N LYS A 250 5.23 -10.84 -14.40
CA LYS A 250 6.18 -10.17 -13.50
C LYS A 250 5.80 -8.69 -13.33
N ILE A 251 5.80 -8.25 -12.08
CA ILE A 251 5.86 -6.82 -11.70
C ILE A 251 7.29 -6.50 -11.26
N PRO A 252 7.94 -5.46 -11.80
CA PRO A 252 9.26 -5.01 -11.34
C PRO A 252 9.24 -4.53 -9.88
N LEU A 253 10.12 -5.12 -9.07
CA LEU A 253 10.24 -4.87 -7.63
C LEU A 253 11.73 -4.80 -7.28
N TYR A 254 12.11 -3.80 -6.49
CA TYR A 254 13.50 -3.57 -6.12
C TYR A 254 13.67 -3.27 -4.64
N ILE A 255 14.76 -3.73 -4.05
CA ILE A 255 15.13 -3.42 -2.67
C ILE A 255 16.31 -2.44 -2.69
N ARG A 256 16.20 -1.36 -1.92
CA ARG A 256 17.27 -0.39 -1.70
C ARG A 256 18.34 -1.00 -0.77
N GLY A 257 19.60 -0.87 -1.15
CA GLY A 257 20.75 -1.20 -0.29
C GLY A 257 20.77 -0.32 0.96
N GLY A 258 21.31 -0.87 2.05
CA GLY A 258 21.29 -0.24 3.37
C GLY A 258 20.13 -0.70 4.27
N TYR A 259 19.25 -1.59 3.77
CA TYR A 259 18.03 -1.99 4.47
C TYR A 259 17.93 -3.50 4.70
N ILE A 260 17.36 -3.85 5.85
CA ILE A 260 16.99 -5.22 6.24
C ILE A 260 15.47 -5.31 6.32
N LEU A 261 14.86 -6.18 5.50
CA LEU A 261 13.41 -6.38 5.46
C LEU A 261 13.07 -7.71 6.16
N PRO A 262 12.25 -7.70 7.23
CA PRO A 262 11.70 -8.93 7.78
C PRO A 262 10.64 -9.50 6.85
N GLN A 263 10.70 -10.80 6.66
CA GLN A 263 9.71 -11.57 5.90
C GLN A 263 9.29 -12.82 6.66
N GLN A 264 8.19 -13.42 6.24
CA GLN A 264 7.70 -14.70 6.76
C GLN A 264 7.30 -15.61 5.60
N ALA A 265 7.37 -16.93 5.75
CA ALA A 265 6.87 -17.80 4.68
C ALA A 265 5.35 -17.60 4.50
N PRO A 266 4.86 -17.38 3.26
CA PRO A 266 3.48 -16.98 3.02
C PRO A 266 2.51 -18.17 3.15
N ALA A 267 1.26 -17.89 3.52
CA ALA A 267 0.16 -18.86 3.56
C ALA A 267 -1.12 -18.26 2.96
N THR A 268 -2.23 -19.00 3.01
CA THR A 268 -3.51 -18.53 2.45
C THR A 268 -4.15 -17.44 3.31
N THR A 269 -3.93 -17.49 4.63
CA THR A 269 -4.44 -16.52 5.60
C THR A 269 -3.33 -16.04 6.53
N THR A 270 -3.52 -14.90 7.19
CA THR A 270 -2.58 -14.42 8.22
C THR A 270 -2.58 -15.31 9.46
N THR A 271 -3.69 -16.01 9.76
CA THR A 271 -3.75 -17.00 10.83
C THR A 271 -2.73 -18.12 10.62
N GLU A 272 -2.63 -18.65 9.40
CA GLU A 272 -1.62 -19.64 9.05
C GLU A 272 -0.24 -19.03 8.89
N SER A 273 -0.12 -17.90 8.17
CA SER A 273 1.19 -17.34 7.82
C SER A 273 1.97 -16.92 9.06
N ARG A 274 1.29 -16.42 10.11
CA ARG A 274 1.91 -16.00 11.36
C ARG A 274 2.57 -17.15 12.14
N LEU A 275 2.23 -18.39 11.84
CA LEU A 275 2.85 -19.59 12.42
C LEU A 275 4.09 -20.05 11.64
N ASN A 276 4.33 -19.50 10.46
CA ASN A 276 5.43 -19.92 9.60
C ASN A 276 6.77 -19.29 10.01
N PRO A 277 7.91 -19.87 9.58
CA PRO A 277 9.23 -19.32 9.87
C PRO A 277 9.43 -17.91 9.33
N PHE A 278 10.15 -17.10 10.10
CA PHE A 278 10.66 -15.79 9.67
C PHE A 278 11.93 -15.92 8.83
N GLY A 279 12.20 -14.89 8.03
CA GLY A 279 13.47 -14.66 7.35
C GLY A 279 13.82 -13.18 7.31
N LEU A 280 15.06 -12.87 6.96
CA LEU A 280 15.53 -11.50 6.74
C LEU A 280 16.08 -11.39 5.31
N ILE A 281 15.71 -10.33 4.60
CA ILE A 281 16.40 -9.93 3.37
C ILE A 281 17.38 -8.82 3.76
N ILE A 282 18.68 -9.10 3.67
CA ILE A 282 19.75 -8.16 4.03
C ILE A 282 20.33 -7.57 2.73
N ALA A 283 19.86 -6.40 2.32
CA ALA A 283 20.36 -5.70 1.14
C ALA A 283 21.46 -4.71 1.55
N LEU A 284 22.72 -5.07 1.32
CA LEU A 284 23.85 -4.23 1.71
C LEU A 284 23.97 -2.99 0.82
N ASP A 285 24.31 -1.85 1.43
CA ASP A 285 24.77 -0.67 0.70
C ASP A 285 26.22 -0.85 0.20
N GLU A 286 26.76 0.20 -0.41
CA GLU A 286 28.13 0.23 -0.94
C GLU A 286 29.19 0.11 0.16
N GLN A 287 28.84 0.47 1.40
CA GLN A 287 29.69 0.36 2.58
C GLN A 287 29.60 -1.02 3.23
N GLY A 288 28.79 -1.94 2.67
CA GLY A 288 28.59 -3.28 3.23
C GLY A 288 27.74 -3.28 4.49
N GLN A 289 26.88 -2.28 4.67
CA GLN A 289 26.03 -2.10 5.83
C GLN A 289 24.55 -2.24 5.48
N ALA A 290 23.74 -2.62 6.46
CA ALA A 290 22.29 -2.59 6.37
C ALA A 290 21.65 -2.48 7.75
N SER A 291 20.47 -1.87 7.83
CA SER A 291 19.69 -1.77 9.07
C SER A 291 18.19 -1.96 8.83
N GLY A 292 17.46 -2.35 9.85
CA GLY A 292 16.01 -2.52 9.76
C GLY A 292 15.38 -2.75 11.12
N SER A 293 14.07 -2.97 11.13
CA SER A 293 13.32 -3.27 12.34
C SER A 293 12.22 -4.29 12.07
N LEU A 294 11.76 -4.93 13.15
CA LEU A 294 10.57 -5.76 13.18
C LEU A 294 9.74 -5.37 14.39
N PHE A 295 8.50 -4.97 14.15
CA PHE A 295 7.46 -4.90 15.17
C PHE A 295 6.55 -6.14 15.07
N TRP A 296 6.25 -6.75 16.22
CA TRP A 296 5.38 -7.91 16.30
C TRP A 296 4.53 -7.89 17.57
N ASP A 297 3.21 -7.93 17.45
CA ASP A 297 2.27 -8.12 18.55
C ASP A 297 1.35 -9.32 18.25
N ASP A 298 0.29 -9.52 19.04
CA ASP A 298 -0.68 -10.60 18.79
C ASP A 298 -1.51 -10.41 17.52
N GLY A 299 -1.56 -9.18 16.98
CA GLY A 299 -2.14 -8.81 15.69
C GLY A 299 -3.52 -8.15 15.78
N ASP A 300 -4.23 -8.26 16.91
CA ASP A 300 -5.59 -7.75 17.04
C ASP A 300 -6.00 -7.26 18.44
N SER A 301 -5.12 -7.28 19.46
CA SER A 301 -5.43 -6.64 20.74
C SER A 301 -5.47 -5.11 20.64
N ILE A 302 -6.32 -4.53 21.48
CA ILE A 302 -6.45 -3.09 21.68
C ILE A 302 -5.26 -2.59 22.52
N ASP A 303 -4.64 -1.49 22.09
CA ASP A 303 -3.59 -0.74 22.79
C ASP A 303 -2.36 -1.59 23.15
N THR A 304 -1.87 -2.41 22.20
CA THR A 304 -0.70 -3.28 22.41
C THR A 304 0.55 -2.47 22.75
N ILE A 305 0.69 -1.28 22.19
CA ILE A 305 1.86 -0.41 22.41
C ILE A 305 1.80 0.22 23.79
N GLU A 306 0.67 0.81 24.18
CA GLU A 306 0.46 1.43 25.49
C GLU A 306 0.54 0.43 26.64
N LYS A 307 0.15 -0.82 26.38
CA LYS A 307 0.24 -1.94 27.35
C LYS A 307 1.58 -2.68 27.30
N GLU A 308 2.51 -2.26 26.45
CA GLU A 308 3.81 -2.90 26.23
C GLU A 308 3.71 -4.41 25.88
N ASN A 309 2.60 -4.83 25.27
CA ASN A 309 2.35 -6.19 24.82
C ASN A 309 2.78 -6.38 23.36
N TYR A 310 4.08 -6.21 23.10
CA TYR A 310 4.67 -6.36 21.78
C TYR A 310 6.16 -6.74 21.87
N PHE A 311 6.71 -7.16 20.73
CA PHE A 311 8.12 -7.36 20.49
C PHE A 311 8.59 -6.34 19.44
N LEU A 312 9.69 -5.66 19.75
CA LEU A 312 10.36 -4.74 18.83
C LEU A 312 11.83 -5.08 18.75
N ALA A 313 12.31 -5.42 17.56
CA ALA A 313 13.72 -5.65 17.28
C ALA A 313 14.26 -4.64 16.28
N LYS A 314 15.51 -4.22 16.50
CA LYS A 314 16.31 -3.48 15.51
C LYS A 314 17.42 -4.40 15.01
N TYR A 315 17.60 -4.44 13.70
CA TYR A 315 18.64 -5.20 13.04
C TYR A 315 19.72 -4.25 12.54
N THR A 316 20.97 -4.64 12.70
CA THR A 316 22.11 -4.00 12.06
C THR A 316 23.04 -5.09 11.52
N PHE A 317 23.56 -4.86 10.32
CA PHE A 317 24.60 -5.68 9.72
C PHE A 317 25.70 -4.77 9.21
N SER A 318 26.95 -5.14 9.47
CA SER A 318 28.13 -4.47 8.92
C SER A 318 29.15 -5.53 8.55
N LYS A 319 29.55 -5.55 7.28
CA LYS A 319 30.60 -6.46 6.82
C LYS A 319 31.92 -6.02 7.45
N VAL A 320 32.40 -6.76 8.44
CA VAL A 320 33.74 -6.54 9.00
C VAL A 320 34.75 -6.80 7.89
N SER A 321 35.52 -5.78 7.52
CA SER A 321 36.70 -5.89 6.66
C SER A 321 37.82 -6.60 7.44
N GLY A 322 37.64 -7.91 7.65
CA GLY A 322 38.72 -8.77 8.09
C GLY A 322 39.60 -9.11 6.90
N ASN A 323 40.83 -8.58 6.89
CA ASN A 323 41.92 -9.21 6.17
C ASN A 323 42.08 -10.62 6.75
N VAL A 324 41.63 -11.64 6.02
CA VAL A 324 42.09 -13.02 6.16
C VAL A 324 42.91 -13.33 4.92
#